data_AF-A0A832TK36-F1
#
_entry.id   AF-A0A832TK36-F1
#
_cell.length_a   1.000
_cell.length_b   1.000
_cell.length_c   1.000
_cell.angle_alpha   90.00
_cell.angle_beta   90.00
_cell.angle_gamma   90.00
#
_symmetry.space_group_name_H-M   'P 1'
#
loop_
_entity.id
_entity.type
_entity.pdbx_description
1 polymer ?
#
loop_
_entity_poly.entity_id
_entity_poly.type
_entity_poly.pdbx_seq_one_letter_code
_entity_poly.pdbx_strand_id
1 'polypeptide(L)'
;MSCIEQMKYTILLERISFKEAREYIEKNSDEVYYVSPGYKIFKDYYIIGVPPIAVGSKGNALVFPYTKPCHGSFVLSIENEDSIKEINRLRESDKEKGPVSLKKDKSLESSKASSTSYLDMWKK
;
A
#
# COMPACT_ATOMS: atom_id res chain seq x y z
N MET A 1 19.80 -6.63 -9.06
CA MET A 1 19.11 -6.81 -7.76
C MET A 1 19.05 -5.44 -7.10
N SER A 2 18.08 -4.59 -7.44
CA SER A 2 17.88 -3.31 -6.75
C SER A 2 17.27 -3.60 -5.38
N CYS A 3 18.12 -3.83 -4.37
CA CYS A 3 17.68 -3.99 -2.99
C CYS A 3 17.39 -2.60 -2.41
N ILE A 4 16.18 -2.40 -1.87
CA ILE A 4 15.85 -1.22 -1.03
C ILE A 4 16.90 -1.03 0.07
N GLU A 5 17.50 -2.13 0.53
CA GLU A 5 18.57 -2.15 1.53
C GLU A 5 19.86 -1.42 1.12
N GLN A 6 20.08 -1.18 -0.18
CA GLN A 6 21.22 -0.41 -0.69
C GLN A 6 20.94 1.10 -0.78
N MET A 7 19.69 1.52 -0.62
CA MET A 7 19.32 2.92 -0.60
C MET A 7 19.40 3.48 0.82
N LYS A 8 19.64 4.78 0.96
CA LYS A 8 19.48 5.45 2.25
C LYS A 8 17.97 5.56 2.56
N TYR A 9 17.47 4.66 3.39
CA TYR A 9 16.10 4.70 3.89
C TYR A 9 16.09 5.00 5.38
N THR A 10 15.06 5.71 5.81
CA THR A 10 14.75 5.92 7.23
C THR A 10 13.55 5.07 7.58
N ILE A 11 13.65 4.30 8.66
CA ILE A 11 12.52 3.54 9.18
C ILE A 11 11.74 4.44 10.12
N LEU A 12 10.45 4.66 9.83
CA LEU A 12 9.57 5.51 10.63
C LEU A 12 8.77 4.69 11.65
N LEU A 13 8.33 3.50 11.25
CA LEU A 13 7.60 2.55 12.09
C LEU A 13 7.99 1.12 11.74
N GLU A 14 7.99 0.25 12.75
CA GLU A 14 8.40 -1.14 12.64
C GLU A 14 7.35 -2.07 13.24
N ARG A 15 7.21 -3.27 12.64
CA ARG A 15 6.39 -4.38 13.17
C ARG A 15 4.93 -4.01 13.39
N ILE A 16 4.36 -3.23 12.48
CA ILE A 16 2.97 -2.79 12.55
C ILE A 16 2.08 -3.61 11.61
N SER A 17 0.77 -3.47 11.78
CA SER A 17 -0.23 -4.00 10.87
C SER A 17 -0.39 -3.13 9.61
N PHE A 18 -0.94 -3.70 8.53
CA PHE A 18 -1.26 -2.94 7.31
C PHE A 18 -2.18 -1.75 7.57
N LYS A 19 -3.06 -1.86 8.57
CA LYS A 19 -4.00 -0.80 8.94
C LYS A 19 -3.29 0.38 9.56
N GLU A 20 -2.40 0.11 10.53
CA GLU A 20 -1.60 1.15 11.19
C GLU A 20 -0.63 1.82 10.22
N ALA A 21 -0.03 1.05 9.30
CA ALA A 21 0.85 1.61 8.28
C ALA A 21 0.11 2.64 7.43
N ARG A 22 -1.11 2.31 7.01
CA ARG A 22 -1.98 3.22 6.25
C ARG A 22 -2.32 4.48 7.06
N GLU A 23 -2.82 4.32 8.28
CA GLU A 23 -3.22 5.45 9.13
C GLU A 23 -2.05 6.39 9.43
N TYR A 24 -0.84 5.86 9.56
CA TYR A 24 0.36 6.65 9.75
C TYR A 24 0.71 7.47 8.51
N ILE A 25 0.68 6.84 7.33
CA ILE A 25 0.97 7.50 6.06
C ILE A 25 -0.05 8.60 5.79
N GLU A 26 -1.34 8.35 6.05
CA GLU A 26 -2.41 9.34 5.89
C GLU A 26 -2.25 10.57 6.79
N LYS A 27 -1.70 10.41 8.00
CA LYS A 27 -1.54 11.51 8.98
C LYS A 27 -0.22 12.26 8.87
N ASN A 28 0.85 11.62 8.40
CA ASN A 28 2.21 12.15 8.46
C ASN A 28 2.80 12.53 7.08
N SER A 29 2.00 12.42 6.01
CA SER A 29 2.39 12.80 4.65
C SER A 29 1.66 14.06 4.21
N ASP A 30 2.31 14.86 3.37
CA ASP A 30 1.73 16.08 2.79
C ASP A 30 0.72 15.72 1.69
N GLU A 31 1.06 14.68 0.91
CA GLU A 31 0.20 14.12 -0.14
C GLU A 31 0.07 12.62 0.05
N VAL A 32 -1.10 12.07 -0.22
CA VAL A 32 -1.41 10.64 -0.03
C VAL A 32 -2.03 10.08 -1.30
N TYR A 33 -1.43 9.02 -1.80
CA TYR A 33 -1.75 8.30 -3.01
C TYR A 33 -2.20 6.88 -2.67
N TYR A 34 -3.24 6.39 -3.33
CA TYR A 34 -3.70 5.01 -3.14
C TYR A 34 -3.32 4.15 -4.34
N VAL A 35 -2.57 3.09 -4.07
CA VAL A 35 -2.06 2.18 -5.09
C VAL A 35 -2.60 0.77 -4.92
N SER A 36 -2.70 0.05 -6.04
CA SER A 36 -3.09 -1.36 -6.02
C SER A 36 -1.95 -2.24 -5.47
N PRO A 37 -2.26 -3.38 -4.83
CA PRO A 37 -1.25 -4.38 -4.51
C PRO A 37 -0.50 -4.83 -5.76
N GLY A 38 0.81 -5.07 -5.63
CA GLY A 38 1.66 -5.36 -6.78
C GLY A 38 2.00 -4.13 -7.61
N TYR A 39 1.65 -2.92 -7.16
CA TYR A 39 2.20 -1.70 -7.76
C TYR A 39 3.73 -1.72 -7.64
N LYS A 40 4.38 -1.38 -8.74
CA LYS A 40 5.82 -1.39 -8.85
C LYS A 40 6.36 -0.01 -8.47
N ILE A 41 6.94 0.11 -7.28
CA ILE A 41 7.71 1.29 -6.88
C ILE A 41 9.15 1.08 -7.31
N PHE A 42 9.76 2.10 -7.91
CA PHE A 42 11.11 2.03 -8.47
C PHE A 42 11.21 0.97 -9.58
N LYS A 43 12.43 0.68 -10.03
CA LYS A 43 12.65 -0.21 -11.16
C LYS A 43 12.41 -1.69 -10.87
N ASP A 44 12.45 -2.15 -9.62
CA ASP A 44 12.38 -3.60 -9.31
C ASP A 44 11.60 -3.95 -8.02
N TYR A 45 10.94 -3.01 -7.35
CA TYR A 45 10.24 -3.31 -6.09
C TYR A 45 8.72 -3.32 -6.24
N TYR A 46 8.08 -4.35 -5.70
CA TYR A 46 6.62 -4.49 -5.69
C TYR A 46 6.08 -4.26 -4.29
N ILE A 47 5.09 -3.40 -4.16
CA ILE A 47 4.45 -3.19 -2.86
C ILE A 47 3.55 -4.39 -2.56
N ILE A 48 3.79 -4.97 -1.39
CA ILE A 48 2.99 -6.04 -0.83
C ILE A 48 2.15 -5.45 0.30
N GLY A 49 0.83 -5.56 0.18
CA GLY A 49 -0.10 -5.10 1.20
C GLY A 49 -1.55 -5.44 0.90
N VAL A 50 -2.42 -5.16 1.87
CA VAL A 50 -3.87 -5.33 1.73
C VAL A 50 -4.47 -4.02 1.23
N PRO A 51 -5.21 -4.02 0.11
CA PRO A 51 -5.85 -2.81 -0.39
C PRO A 51 -6.88 -2.25 0.62
N PRO A 52 -7.02 -0.92 0.74
CA PRO A 52 -6.26 0.12 0.03
C PRO A 52 -4.86 0.29 0.63
N ILE A 53 -3.84 0.41 -0.23
CA ILE A 53 -2.45 0.67 0.17
C ILE A 53 -2.19 2.15 -0.02
N ALA A 54 -1.88 2.85 1.07
CA ALA A 54 -1.49 4.26 1.02
C ALA A 54 0.03 4.39 0.80
N VAL A 55 0.41 5.32 -0.07
CA VAL A 55 1.77 5.79 -0.32
C VAL A 55 1.74 7.30 -0.19
N GLY A 56 2.66 7.86 0.58
CA GLY A 56 2.69 9.29 0.86
C GLY A 56 3.93 9.95 0.30
N SER A 57 3.84 11.26 0.06
CA SER A 57 5.02 12.11 -0.10
C SER A 57 5.12 13.10 1.05
N LYS A 58 6.33 13.28 1.57
CA LYS A 58 6.67 14.29 2.56
C LYS A 58 7.78 15.17 1.98
N GLY A 59 7.40 16.28 1.35
CA GLY A 59 8.30 17.06 0.49
C GLY A 59 8.93 16.19 -0.62
N ASN A 60 10.26 15.98 -0.54
CA ASN A 60 11.01 15.17 -1.48
C ASN A 60 11.16 13.69 -1.06
N ALA A 61 10.66 13.33 0.12
CA ALA A 61 10.74 11.96 0.63
C ALA A 61 9.49 11.17 0.29
N LEU A 62 9.66 9.97 -0.28
CA LEU A 62 8.58 9.02 -0.53
C LEU A 62 8.42 8.10 0.69
N VAL A 63 7.21 8.05 1.23
CA VAL A 63 6.82 7.24 2.38
C VAL A 63 5.93 6.10 1.92
N PHE A 64 6.33 4.85 2.17
CA PHE A 64 5.55 3.69 1.72
C PHE A 64 5.65 2.51 2.69
N PRO A 65 4.65 1.62 2.69
CA PRO A 65 4.70 0.41 3.48
C PRO A 65 5.61 -0.63 2.83
N TYR A 66 6.50 -1.21 3.62
CA TYR A 66 7.41 -2.27 3.23
C TYR A 66 7.19 -3.48 4.11
N THR A 67 6.80 -4.60 3.53
CA THR A 67 6.40 -5.80 4.29
C THR A 67 7.48 -6.86 4.19
N LYS A 68 8.08 -7.23 5.33
CA LYS A 68 8.94 -8.42 5.43
C LYS A 68 8.10 -9.62 5.92
N PRO A 69 8.14 -10.78 5.24
CA PRO A 69 7.32 -11.94 5.61
C PRO A 69 7.60 -12.44 7.04
N CYS A 70 8.80 -12.24 7.56
CA CYS A 70 9.22 -12.73 8.87
C CYS A 70 8.92 -11.75 10.03
N HIS A 71 8.79 -10.45 9.74
CA HIS A 71 8.81 -9.40 10.76
C HIS A 71 7.64 -8.39 10.66
N GLY A 72 6.71 -8.60 9.74
CA GLY A 72 5.53 -7.75 9.58
C GLY A 72 5.77 -6.56 8.66
N SER A 73 4.94 -5.53 8.81
CA SER A 73 4.99 -4.33 7.97
C SER A 73 5.81 -3.23 8.64
N PHE A 74 6.53 -2.49 7.81
CA PHE A 74 7.36 -1.35 8.17
C PHE A 74 6.88 -0.15 7.36
N VAL A 75 7.08 1.06 7.88
CA VAL A 75 6.93 2.29 7.10
C VAL A 75 8.30 2.85 6.85
N LEU A 76 8.68 2.94 5.58
CA LEU A 76 9.96 3.47 5.15
C LEU A 76 9.77 4.84 4.53
N SER A 77 10.74 5.71 4.75
CA SER A 77 10.88 7.00 4.11
C SER A 77 12.19 7.02 3.33
N ILE A 78 12.13 7.30 2.03
CA ILE A 78 13.30 7.37 1.16
C ILE A 78 13.34 8.74 0.50
N GLU A 79 14.48 9.41 0.61
CA GLU A 79 14.77 10.68 -0.07
C GLU A 79 15.86 10.43 -1.11
N ASN A 80 15.46 10.38 -2.39
CA ASN A 80 16.37 10.16 -3.53
C ASN A 80 15.77 10.72 -4.83
N GLU A 81 16.58 10.90 -5.88
CA GLU A 81 16.13 11.35 -7.20
C GLU A 81 15.02 10.45 -7.78
N ASP A 82 15.11 9.13 -7.57
CA ASP A 82 14.08 8.19 -8.01
C ASP A 82 12.76 8.36 -7.24
N SER A 83 12.82 8.77 -5.97
CA SER A 83 11.62 9.03 -5.17
C SER A 83 10.85 10.24 -5.71
N ILE A 84 11.55 11.29 -6.13
CA ILE A 84 10.95 12.48 -6.76
C ILE A 84 10.29 12.11 -8.09
N LYS A 85 10.92 11.24 -8.90
CA LYS A 85 10.31 10.74 -10.15
C LYS A 85 9.04 9.95 -9.90
N GLU A 86 9.04 9.06 -8.91
CA GLU A 86 7.84 8.29 -8.56
C GLU A 86 6.73 9.18 -8.02
N ILE A 87 7.03 10.20 -7.20
CA ILE A 87 6.03 11.18 -6.72
C ILE A 87 5.39 11.91 -7.90
N ASN A 88 6.18 12.37 -8.88
CA ASN A 88 5.65 13.02 -10.08
C ASN A 88 4.76 12.08 -10.91
N ARG A 89 5.17 10.82 -11.06
CA ARG A 89 4.36 9.80 -11.74
C ARG A 89 3.05 9.52 -11.00
N LEU A 90 3.08 9.45 -9.67
CA LEU A 90 1.89 9.28 -8.84
C LEU A 90 0.94 10.47 -9.00
N ARG A 91 1.47 11.71 -8.97
CA ARG A 91 0.71 12.94 -9.26
C ARG A 91 0.04 12.94 -10.62
N GLU A 92 0.72 12.45 -11.66
CA GLU A 92 0.14 12.32 -13.00
C GLU A 92 -0.98 11.26 -13.03
N SER A 93 -0.75 10.11 -12.39
CA SER A 93 -1.73 9.04 -12.33
C SER A 93 -2.99 9.40 -11.54
N ASP A 94 -2.86 10.26 -10.53
CA ASP A 94 -4.00 10.81 -9.77
C ASP A 94 -4.76 11.89 -10.53
N LYS A 95 -4.11 12.60 -11.47
CA LYS A 95 -4.83 13.52 -12.38
C LYS A 95 -5.66 12.77 -13.41
N GLU A 96 -5.16 11.65 -13.91
CA GLU A 96 -5.92 10.78 -14.83
C GLU A 96 -7.05 10.05 -14.10
N LYS A 97 -6.85 9.72 -12.82
CA LYS A 97 -7.88 9.19 -11.93
C LYS A 97 -8.53 10.32 -11.14
N GLY A 98 -9.40 11.09 -11.79
CA GLY A 98 -10.24 12.10 -11.11
C GLY A 98 -10.85 11.57 -9.80
N PRO A 99 -11.20 12.46 -8.85
CA PRO A 99 -11.20 12.19 -7.41
C PRO A 99 -11.98 10.92 -7.08
N VAL A 100 -11.26 9.81 -6.86
CA VAL A 100 -11.86 8.60 -6.29
C VAL A 100 -12.04 8.88 -4.81
N SER A 101 -13.15 9.56 -4.56
CA SER A 101 -13.71 9.89 -3.26
C SER A 101 -13.65 8.66 -2.36
N LEU A 102 -13.07 8.88 -1.18
CA LEU A 102 -13.47 8.20 0.03
C LEU A 102 -15.01 8.07 0.04
N LYS A 103 -15.53 6.88 -0.25
CA LYS A 103 -16.87 6.46 0.17
C LYS A 103 -16.71 5.37 1.21
N LYS A 104 -16.79 5.84 2.44
CA LYS A 104 -17.31 5.13 3.59
C LYS A 104 -18.70 4.62 3.23
N ASP A 105 -18.82 3.35 2.87
CA ASP A 105 -20.09 2.64 2.92
C ASP A 105 -19.94 1.42 3.80
N LYS A 106 -20.38 1.62 5.04
CA LYS A 106 -20.86 0.56 5.91
C LYS A 106 -22.31 0.33 5.51
N SER A 107 -22.62 -0.76 4.82
CA SER A 107 -23.95 -1.37 4.86
C SER A 107 -23.91 -2.84 4.51
N LEU A 108 -24.71 -3.57 5.27
CA LEU A 108 -25.03 -4.97 5.17
C LEU A 108 -25.64 -5.36 3.81
N GLU A 109 -25.49 -6.65 3.55
CA GLU A 109 -26.43 -7.59 2.93
C GLU A 109 -26.36 -7.94 1.44
N SER A 110 -26.17 -9.25 1.27
CA SER A 110 -26.84 -10.14 0.33
C SER A 110 -26.36 -10.12 -1.13
N SER A 111 -25.42 -11.00 -1.40
CA SER A 111 -25.49 -11.83 -2.61
C SER A 111 -25.20 -13.29 -2.24
N LYS A 112 -26.27 -14.10 -2.22
CA LYS A 112 -26.27 -15.57 -2.13
C LYS A 112 -25.12 -16.17 -2.95
N ALA A 113 -24.14 -16.77 -2.28
CA ALA A 113 -23.34 -17.84 -2.84
C ALA A 113 -23.64 -19.08 -2.00
N SER A 114 -24.12 -20.12 -2.67
CA SER A 114 -24.63 -21.38 -2.11
C SER A 114 -23.66 -21.96 -1.09
N SER A 115 -24.15 -22.17 0.14
CA SER A 115 -23.48 -23.00 1.14
C SER A 115 -23.61 -24.47 0.75
N THR A 116 -22.84 -24.92 -0.23
CA THR A 116 -22.52 -26.35 -0.31
C THR A 116 -21.51 -26.61 0.80
N SER A 117 -22.04 -27.18 1.89
CA SER A 117 -21.27 -27.62 3.04
C SER A 117 -20.18 -28.60 2.61
N TYR A 118 -18.96 -28.41 3.11
CA TYR A 118 -17.82 -29.32 2.92
C TYR A 118 -18.13 -30.78 3.33
N LEU A 119 -19.20 -31.02 4.10
CA LEU A 119 -19.65 -32.36 4.51
C LEU A 119 -20.30 -33.18 3.38
N ASP A 120 -20.73 -32.56 2.28
CA ASP A 120 -21.38 -33.28 1.17
C ASP A 120 -20.39 -33.83 0.12
N MET A 121 -19.10 -33.56 0.23
CA MET A 121 -18.10 -34.00 -0.76
C MET A 121 -17.62 -35.46 -0.61
N TRP A 122 -17.90 -36.13 0.52
CA TRP A 122 -17.34 -37.46 0.81
C TRP A 122 -18.40 -38.58 0.88
N LYS A 123 -19.57 -38.36 0.29
CA LYS A 123 -20.63 -39.36 0.18
C LYS A 123 -20.78 -39.84 -1.27
N LYS A 124 -19.79 -40.60 -1.76
CA LYS A 124 -20.02 -41.74 -2.66
C LYS A 124 -18.84 -42.69 -2.71
#